data_AF-A0A7C3AS23-F1
#
_entry.id   AF-A0A7C3AS23-F1
#
_cell.length_a   1.000
_cell.length_b   1.000
_cell.length_c   1.000
_cell.angle_alpha   90.00
_cell.angle_beta   90.00
_cell.angle_gamma   90.00
#
_symmetry.space_group_name_H-M   'P 1'
#
loop_
_entity.id
_entity.type
_entity.pdbx_description
1 polymer ?
#
loop_
_entity_poly.entity_id
_entity_poly.type
_entity_poly.pdbx_seq_one_letter_code
_entity_poly.pdbx_strand_id
1 'polypeptide(L)'
;MIYGDGKPKPAGTWDYYAGAAPGGGHWSADCQTFSAGCFQWVPKKNGGTKRGRVQHRVRGPIGNPSEVFEAAREYCERENQENQK
;
A
#
# COMPACT_ATOMS: atom_id res chain seq x y z
N MET A 1 -2.15 2.43 8.07
CA MET A 1 -3.34 1.64 7.69
C MET A 1 -3.08 1.00 6.32
N ILE A 2 -3.50 -0.25 6.08
CA ILE A 2 -3.47 -0.85 4.72
C ILE A 2 -4.82 -0.48 4.09
N TYR A 3 -4.80 0.09 2.88
CA TYR A 3 -5.95 0.78 2.29
C TYR A 3 -6.81 -0.09 1.35
N GLY A 4 -6.63 -1.40 1.38
CA GLY A 4 -7.42 -2.38 0.64
C GLY A 4 -8.19 -3.39 1.51
N ASP A 5 -8.69 -2.97 2.68
CA ASP A 5 -9.44 -3.72 3.72
C ASP A 5 -8.63 -4.20 4.94
N GLY A 6 -7.31 -4.01 4.97
CA GLY A 6 -6.47 -4.41 6.12
C GLY A 6 -6.40 -5.92 6.38
N LYS A 7 -7.13 -6.72 5.61
CA LYS A 7 -7.21 -8.17 5.75
C LYS A 7 -6.15 -8.85 4.90
N PRO A 8 -5.61 -10.00 5.35
CA PRO A 8 -4.75 -10.84 4.53
C PRO A 8 -5.46 -11.27 3.25
N LYS A 9 -4.83 -11.02 2.10
CA LYS A 9 -5.30 -11.50 0.79
C LYS A 9 -4.47 -12.70 0.33
N PRO A 10 -4.92 -13.47 -0.68
CA PRO A 10 -4.16 -14.59 -1.24
C PRO A 10 -2.73 -14.20 -1.62
N ALA A 11 -1.81 -15.15 -1.50
CA ALA A 11 -0.43 -14.92 -1.90
C ALA A 11 -0.36 -14.51 -3.38
N GLY A 12 0.53 -13.60 -3.72
CA GLY A 12 0.66 -13.07 -5.08
C GLY A 12 -0.17 -11.81 -5.34
N THR A 13 -1.15 -11.49 -4.49
CA THR A 13 -1.93 -10.25 -4.64
C THR A 13 -1.17 -9.04 -4.13
N TRP A 14 -1.35 -7.91 -4.80
CA TRP A 14 -0.77 -6.62 -4.47
C TRP A 14 -1.76 -5.76 -3.67
N ASP A 15 -1.21 -5.03 -2.71
CA ASP A 15 -1.93 -4.10 -1.85
C ASP A 15 -1.00 -2.95 -1.42
N TYR A 16 -1.56 -1.88 -0.87
CA TYR A 16 -0.79 -0.70 -0.48
C TYR A 16 -1.14 -0.23 0.93
N TYR A 17 -0.16 0.38 1.59
CA TYR A 17 -0.33 0.99 2.91
C TYR A 17 0.24 2.39 2.93
N ALA A 18 -0.41 3.29 3.66
CA ALA A 18 0.17 4.57 4.04
C ALA A 18 0.21 4.64 5.57
N GLY A 19 1.43 4.69 6.12
CA GLY A 19 1.65 4.80 7.56
C GLY A 19 1.53 6.23 8.06
N ALA A 20 1.91 7.20 7.22
CA ALA A 20 1.93 8.63 7.51
C ALA A 20 0.92 9.40 6.64
N ALA A 21 -0.21 8.78 6.32
CA ALA A 21 -1.30 9.49 5.67
C ALA A 21 -1.91 10.54 6.62
N PRO A 22 -2.38 11.69 6.11
CA PRO A 22 -3.15 12.63 6.92
C PRO A 22 -4.35 11.90 7.56
N GLY A 23 -4.45 11.97 8.90
CA GLY A 23 -5.44 11.23 9.69
C GLY A 23 -4.98 9.90 10.32
N GLY A 24 -3.72 9.47 10.10
CA GLY A 24 -3.11 8.28 10.74
C GLY A 24 -2.25 8.60 11.97
N GLY A 25 -1.94 7.61 12.82
CA GLY A 25 -1.37 7.83 14.17
C GLY A 25 0.07 8.37 14.29
N HIS A 26 0.74 8.81 13.22
CA HIS A 26 2.09 9.39 13.28
C HIS A 26 2.36 10.34 12.10
N TRP A 27 1.62 11.43 11.99
CA TRP A 27 1.97 12.55 11.10
C TRP A 27 2.51 13.72 11.96
N SER A 28 3.63 14.31 11.54
CA SER A 28 4.00 15.64 12.01
C SER A 28 3.36 16.66 11.07
N ALA A 29 2.86 17.76 11.63
CA ALA A 29 2.37 18.90 10.84
C ALA A 29 3.45 19.48 9.90
N ASP A 30 4.73 19.21 10.20
CA ASP A 30 5.87 19.66 9.41
C ASP A 30 6.14 18.80 8.15
N CYS A 31 5.47 17.65 8.01
CA CYS A 31 5.66 16.77 6.86
C CYS A 31 4.92 17.32 5.63
N GLN A 32 5.65 17.97 4.72
CA GLN A 32 5.10 18.48 3.45
C GLN A 32 4.72 17.37 2.46
N THR A 33 5.22 16.15 2.65
CA THR A 33 4.99 15.00 1.77
C THR A 33 4.68 13.75 2.57
N PHE A 34 3.96 12.82 1.96
CA PHE A 34 3.74 11.48 2.50
C PHE A 34 3.93 10.42 1.41
N SER A 35 3.91 9.15 1.82
CA SER A 35 4.13 8.05 0.90
C SER A 35 3.21 6.86 1.15
N ALA A 36 2.76 6.24 0.06
CA ALA A 36 2.09 4.95 0.04
C ALA A 36 3.07 3.88 -0.45
N GLY A 37 3.22 2.80 0.31
CA GLY A 37 4.04 1.66 -0.04
C GLY A 37 3.19 0.52 -0.57
N CYS A 38 3.45 0.10 -1.81
CA CYS A 38 2.84 -1.07 -2.45
C CYS A 38 3.67 -2.32 -2.17
N PHE A 39 3.01 -3.39 -1.80
CA PHE A 39 3.61 -4.66 -1.45
C PHE A 39 2.78 -5.81 -2.00
N GLN A 40 3.37 -6.99 -2.00
CA GLN A 40 2.68 -8.22 -2.35
C GLN A 40 2.45 -9.07 -1.10
N TRP A 41 1.31 -9.75 -1.02
CA TRP A 41 1.05 -10.77 0.00
C TRP A 41 1.88 -12.00 -0.30
N VAL A 42 2.64 -12.46 0.70
CA VAL A 42 3.54 -13.62 0.58
C VAL A 42 3.11 -14.73 1.56
N PRO A 43 3.31 -16.01 1.22
CA PRO A 43 2.92 -17.10 2.09
C PRO A 43 3.75 -17.11 3.39
N LYS A 44 3.13 -17.49 4.50
CA LYS A 44 3.81 -17.81 5.76
C LYS A 44 4.15 -19.31 5.79
N LYS A 45 5.25 -19.65 6.45
CA LYS A 45 5.67 -21.05 6.65
C LYS A 45 4.60 -21.91 7.37
N ASN A 46 3.80 -21.29 8.24
CA ASN A 46 2.80 -21.98 9.08
C ASN A 46 1.36 -21.79 8.57
N GLY A 47 1.18 -21.46 7.28
CA GLY A 47 -0.13 -21.18 6.69
C GLY A 47 -0.57 -19.72 6.83
N GLY A 48 -1.44 -19.30 5.91
CA GLY A 48 -1.88 -17.91 5.73
C GLY A 48 -0.84 -17.03 5.03
N THR A 49 -1.13 -15.74 4.92
CA THR A 49 -0.29 -14.76 4.22
C THR A 49 0.21 -13.68 5.16
N LYS A 50 1.34 -13.07 4.79
CA LYS A 50 1.87 -11.87 5.44
C LYS A 50 2.15 -10.80 4.39
N ARG A 51 2.19 -9.56 4.85
CA ARG A 51 2.72 -8.45 4.07
C ARG A 51 4.17 -8.74 3.69
N GLY A 52 4.46 -8.74 2.39
CA GLY A 52 5.83 -8.81 1.86
C GLY A 52 6.59 -7.50 2.08
N ARG A 53 7.82 -7.45 1.55
CA ARG A 53 8.57 -6.19 1.48
C ARG A 53 7.86 -5.23 0.52
N VAL A 54 7.95 -3.94 0.82
CA VAL A 54 7.52 -2.89 -0.12
C VAL A 54 8.41 -2.95 -1.36
N GLN A 55 7.78 -3.11 -2.52
CA GLN A 55 8.49 -3.16 -3.80
C GLN A 55 8.36 -1.84 -4.56
N HIS A 56 7.22 -1.16 -4.42
CA HIS A 56 6.98 0.14 -5.05
C HIS A 56 6.51 1.16 -4.02
N ARG A 57 6.92 2.42 -4.17
CA ARG A 57 6.54 3.50 -3.25
C ARG A 57 6.16 4.75 -4.02
N VAL A 58 4.91 5.16 -3.86
CA VAL A 58 4.39 6.42 -4.36
C VAL A 58 4.61 7.49 -3.30
N ARG A 59 5.07 8.68 -3.71
CA ARG A 59 5.27 9.83 -2.84
C ARG A 59 4.59 11.05 -3.44
N GLY A 60 4.02 11.90 -2.61
CA GLY A 60 3.41 13.14 -3.07
C GLY A 60 3.13 14.12 -1.93
N PRO A 61 2.63 15.32 -2.28
CA PRO A 61 2.36 16.38 -1.32
C PRO A 61 1.23 15.99 -0.37
N ILE A 62 1.36 16.37 0.90
CA ILE A 62 0.33 16.08 1.91
C ILE A 62 -0.98 16.85 1.66
N GLY A 63 -0.90 17.99 0.96
CA GLY A 63 -2.06 18.80 0.58
C GLY A 63 -2.93 18.16 -0.51
N ASN A 64 -2.43 17.11 -1.17
CA ASN A 64 -3.22 16.34 -2.13
C ASN A 64 -2.99 14.83 -1.95
N PRO A 65 -3.51 14.24 -0.85
CA PRO A 65 -3.28 12.85 -0.54
C PRO A 65 -4.01 11.88 -1.45
N SER A 66 -5.11 12.32 -2.07
CA SER A 66 -5.89 11.50 -2.99
C SER A 66 -5.05 11.01 -4.17
N GLU A 67 -4.24 11.88 -4.79
CA GLU A 67 -3.38 11.49 -5.93
C GLU A 67 -2.40 10.37 -5.59
N VAL A 68 -1.79 10.41 -4.39
CA VAL A 68 -0.84 9.36 -3.96
C VAL A 68 -1.56 8.04 -3.70
N PHE A 69 -2.79 8.09 -3.18
CA PHE A 69 -3.60 6.90 -2.96
C PHE A 69 -4.12 6.32 -4.28
N GLU A 70 -4.59 7.16 -5.20
CA GLU A 70 -5.04 6.74 -6.53
C GLU A 70 -3.89 6.09 -7.30
N ALA A 71 -2.72 6.72 -7.37
CA ALA A 71 -1.57 6.14 -8.04
C ALA A 71 -1.11 4.81 -7.41
N ALA A 72 -1.15 4.69 -6.07
CA ALA A 72 -0.83 3.44 -5.39
C ALA A 72 -1.88 2.35 -5.68
N ARG A 73 -3.16 2.73 -5.73
CA ARG A 73 -4.27 1.85 -6.07
C ARG A 73 -4.15 1.34 -7.51
N GLU A 74 -3.97 2.23 -8.47
CA GLU A 74 -3.80 1.89 -9.89
C GLU A 74 -2.63 0.94 -10.09
N TYR A 75 -1.49 1.19 -9.42
CA TYR A 75 -0.35 0.29 -9.45
C TYR A 75 -0.74 -1.11 -8.96
N CYS A 76 -1.36 -1.22 -7.78
CA CYS A 76 -1.79 -2.51 -7.25
C CYS A 76 -2.83 -3.22 -8.13
N GLU A 77 -3.81 -2.49 -8.69
CA GLU A 77 -4.82 -3.05 -9.58
C GLU A 77 -4.20 -3.60 -10.87
N ARG A 78 -3.28 -2.85 -11.48
CA ARG A 78 -2.54 -3.29 -12.68
C ARG A 78 -1.74 -4.56 -12.42
N GLU A 79 -0.93 -4.57 -11.37
CA GLU A 79 -0.09 -5.73 -11.03
C GLU A 79 -0.94 -6.96 -10.66
N ASN A 80 -2.12 -6.75 -10.05
CA ASN A 80 -3.07 -7.83 -9.78
C ASN A 80 -3.70 -8.40 -11.06
N GLN A 81 -4.01 -7.56 -12.06
CA GLN A 81 -4.50 -8.02 -13.35
C GLN A 81 -3.43 -8.80 -14.13
N GLU A 82 -2.17 -8.36 -14.07
CA GLU A 82 -1.05 -9.04 -14.73
C GLU A 82 -0.75 -10.40 -14.08
N ASN A 83 -0.81 -10.50 -12.75
CA ASN A 83 -0.61 -11.77 -12.02
C ASN A 83 -1.75 -12.79 -12.19
N GLN A 84 -2.88 -12.43 -12.82
CA GLN A 84 -3.99 -13.34 -13.10
C GLN A 84 -3.95 -13.99 -14.50
N LYS A 85 -2.95 -13.63 -15.32
CA LYS A 85 -2.69 -14.28 -16.62
C LYS A 85 -1.66 -15.40 -16.48
#